data_AF-A0A286G9H2-F1
#
_entry.id   AF-A0A286G9H2-F1
#
_cell.length_a   1.000
_cell.length_b   1.000
_cell.length_c   1.000
_cell.angle_alpha   90.00
_cell.angle_beta   90.00
_cell.angle_gamma   90.00
#
_symmetry.space_group_name_H-M   'P 1'
#
loop_
_entity.id
_entity.type
_entity.pdbx_description
1 polymer ?
#
loop_
_entity_poly.entity_id
_entity_poly.type
_entity_poly.pdbx_seq_one_letter_code
_entity_poly.pdbx_strand_id
1 'polypeptide(L)'
;MSPATAPDDKVDAALVAAIRNLEAAVQEQERAVNRILGLVELLMERRPDQSTLLRLEGIMEACAFQDLTGQRIRKVNRFLRHMAAHKGLVPAGIDRAAAAEDEQALNKAKGLSQDEVDRLLGNR
;
A
#
# COMPACT_ATOMS: atom_id res chain seq x y z
N MET A 1 -24.09 -27.14 -22.93
CA MET A 1 -22.97 -26.55 -22.17
C MET A 1 -22.33 -25.51 -23.08
N SER A 2 -22.68 -24.24 -22.91
CA SER A 2 -22.12 -23.16 -23.74
C SER A 2 -20.72 -22.78 -23.23
N PRO A 3 -19.73 -22.54 -24.11
CA PRO A 3 -18.41 -22.12 -23.70
C PRO A 3 -18.44 -20.62 -23.37
N ALA A 4 -18.46 -20.28 -22.09
CA ALA A 4 -17.92 -19.00 -21.63
C ALA A 4 -16.39 -19.16 -21.46
N THR A 5 -15.47 -18.25 -21.77
CA THR A 5 -15.42 -17.03 -22.59
C THR A 5 -13.94 -16.59 -22.55
N ALA A 6 -13.14 -16.83 -23.60
CA ALA A 6 -11.70 -16.49 -23.64
C ALA A 6 -11.30 -15.03 -23.25
N PRO A 7 -12.17 -14.01 -23.36
CA PRO A 7 -11.89 -12.66 -22.85
C PRO A 7 -11.88 -12.54 -21.31
N ASP A 8 -12.78 -13.25 -20.61
CA ASP A 8 -12.89 -13.15 -19.14
C ASP A 8 -11.64 -13.72 -18.47
N ASP A 9 -11.15 -14.87 -18.96
CA ASP A 9 -9.91 -15.50 -18.46
C ASP A 9 -8.69 -14.58 -18.58
N LYS A 10 -8.60 -13.81 -19.68
CA LYS A 10 -7.50 -12.86 -19.89
C LYS A 10 -7.57 -11.66 -18.96
N VAL A 11 -8.77 -11.12 -18.75
CA VAL A 11 -9.00 -10.02 -17.81
C VAL A 11 -8.69 -10.46 -16.38
N ASP A 12 -9.09 -11.67 -16.02
CA ASP A 12 -8.88 -12.25 -14.70
C ASP A 12 -7.39 -12.53 -14.44
N ALA A 13 -6.68 -13.08 -15.43
CA ALA A 13 -5.22 -13.22 -15.36
C ALA A 13 -4.50 -11.86 -15.24
N ALA A 14 -4.95 -10.85 -15.98
CA ALA A 14 -4.40 -9.50 -15.91
C ALA A 14 -4.63 -8.85 -14.54
N LEU A 15 -5.81 -9.06 -13.92
CA LEU A 15 -6.12 -8.57 -12.58
C LEU A 15 -5.17 -9.18 -11.54
N VAL A 16 -4.97 -10.50 -11.57
CA VAL A 16 -4.04 -11.18 -10.66
C VAL A 16 -2.61 -10.70 -10.85
N ALA A 17 -2.18 -10.50 -12.10
CA ALA A 17 -0.86 -9.95 -12.41
C ALA A 17 -0.70 -8.52 -11.87
N ALA A 18 -1.71 -7.66 -12.02
CA ALA A 18 -1.70 -6.30 -11.52
C ALA A 18 -1.55 -6.23 -10.00
N ILE A 19 -2.29 -7.07 -9.26
CA ILE A 19 -2.19 -7.18 -7.80
C ILE A 19 -0.74 -7.51 -7.38
N ARG A 20 -0.14 -8.52 -8.00
CA ARG A 20 1.25 -8.95 -7.71
C ARG A 20 2.26 -7.86 -8.05
N ASN A 21 2.11 -7.22 -9.21
CA ASN A 21 3.01 -6.15 -9.64
C ASN A 21 2.95 -4.94 -8.70
N LEU A 22 1.75 -4.57 -8.22
CA LEU A 22 1.61 -3.47 -7.26
C LEU A 22 2.23 -3.79 -5.90
N GLU A 23 2.15 -5.03 -5.42
CA GLU A 23 2.86 -5.44 -4.20
C GLU A 23 4.37 -5.37 -4.37
N ALA A 24 4.87 -5.95 -5.47
CA ALA A 24 6.30 -5.95 -5.77
C ALA A 24 6.84 -4.52 -5.87
N ALA A 25 6.12 -3.62 -6.55
CA ALA A 25 6.50 -2.22 -6.68
C ALA A 25 6.56 -1.50 -5.32
N VAL A 26 5.59 -1.73 -4.43
CA VAL A 26 5.61 -1.14 -3.08
C VAL A 26 6.81 -1.65 -2.27
N GLN A 27 7.07 -2.96 -2.29
CA GLN A 27 8.20 -3.56 -1.59
C GLN A 27 9.56 -3.08 -2.14
N GLU A 28 9.67 -2.94 -3.47
CA GLU A 28 10.87 -2.41 -4.10
C GLU A 28 11.10 -0.95 -3.73
N GLN A 29 10.04 -0.13 -3.76
CA GLN A 29 10.12 1.28 -3.37
C GLN A 29 10.51 1.45 -1.90
N GLU A 30 9.93 0.66 -0.99
CA GLU A 30 10.30 0.64 0.44
C GLU A 30 11.78 0.31 0.63
N ARG A 31 12.27 -0.73 -0.04
CA ARG A 31 13.69 -1.12 0.03
C ARG A 31 14.62 -0.04 -0.50
N ALA A 32 14.24 0.60 -1.62
CA ALA A 32 15.02 1.68 -2.20
C ALA A 32 15.10 2.90 -1.27
N VAL A 33 13.97 3.32 -0.70
CA VAL A 33 13.93 4.44 0.25
C VAL A 33 14.71 4.14 1.51
N ASN A 34 14.54 2.96 2.11
CA ASN A 34 15.32 2.55 3.28
C ASN A 34 16.84 2.57 3.00
N ARG A 35 17.24 2.15 1.79
CA ARG A 35 18.64 2.23 1.36
C ARG A 35 19.13 3.67 1.23
N ILE A 36 18.32 4.56 0.64
CA ILE A 36 18.68 5.98 0.50
C ILE A 36 18.84 6.63 1.88
N LEU A 37 17.86 6.43 2.77
CA LEU A 37 17.90 6.98 4.13
C LEU A 37 19.11 6.46 4.91
N GLY A 38 19.40 5.16 4.86
CA GLY A 38 20.59 4.60 5.49
C GLY A 38 21.91 5.15 4.93
N LEU A 39 21.98 5.44 3.63
CA LEU A 39 23.15 6.11 3.04
C LEU A 39 23.28 7.56 3.51
N VAL A 40 22.17 8.27 3.66
CA VAL A 40 22.15 9.65 4.21
C VAL A 40 22.66 9.65 5.65
N GLU A 41 22.20 8.73 6.48
CA GLU A 41 22.66 8.57 7.87
C GLU A 41 24.19 8.36 7.94
N LEU A 42 24.72 7.44 7.14
CA LEU A 42 26.17 7.20 7.05
C LEU A 42 26.98 8.43 6.58
N LEU A 43 26.39 9.28 5.73
CA LEU A 43 27.02 10.53 5.30
C LEU A 43 27.01 11.57 6.42
N MET A 44 25.92 11.65 7.20
CA MET A 44 25.81 12.55 8.36
C MET A 44 26.81 12.19 9.46
N GLU A 45 27.08 10.91 9.69
CA GLU A 45 28.08 10.43 10.66
C GLU A 45 29.50 10.97 10.38
N ARG A 46 29.80 11.31 9.11
CA ARG A 46 31.09 11.90 8.72
C ARG A 46 31.23 13.38 9.07
N ARG A 47 30.27 13.96 9.79
CA ARG A 47 30.22 15.36 10.20
C ARG A 47 30.43 16.32 9.01
N PRO A 48 29.54 16.24 8.00
CA PRO A 48 29.63 17.12 6.83
C PRO A 48 29.48 18.59 7.24
N ASP A 49 29.91 19.50 6.37
CA ASP A 49 29.66 20.93 6.56
C ASP A 49 28.16 21.25 6.55
N GLN A 50 27.80 22.45 7.01
CA GLN A 50 26.40 22.88 7.14
C GLN A 50 25.63 22.87 5.82
N SER A 51 26.27 23.21 4.69
CA SER A 51 25.61 23.20 3.38
C SER A 51 25.26 21.78 2.96
N THR A 52 26.20 20.86 3.17
CA THR A 52 26.00 19.44 2.89
C THR A 52 24.93 18.84 3.81
N LEU A 53 24.93 19.19 5.10
CA LEU A 53 23.90 18.74 6.05
C LEU A 53 22.48 19.13 5.61
N LEU A 54 22.27 20.40 5.21
CA LEU A 54 20.97 20.87 4.72
C LEU A 54 20.50 20.13 3.46
N ARG A 55 21.42 19.74 2.58
CA ARG A 55 21.09 18.95 1.38
C ARG A 55 20.69 17.52 1.75
N LEU A 56 21.36 16.91 2.73
CA LEU A 56 21.04 15.58 3.25
C LEU A 56 19.66 15.57 3.94
N GLU A 57 19.36 16.59 4.73
CA GLU A 57 18.02 16.80 5.31
C GLU A 57 16.94 16.92 4.23
N GLY A 58 17.20 17.68 3.17
CA GLY A 58 16.28 17.79 2.03
C GLY A 58 16.04 16.45 1.30
N ILE A 59 17.03 15.55 1.26
CA ILE A 59 16.84 14.20 0.70
C ILE A 59 15.92 13.37 1.61
N MET A 60 16.10 13.45 2.93
CA MET A 60 15.24 12.75 3.88
C MET A 60 13.79 13.25 3.80
N GLU A 61 13.60 14.57 3.76
CA GLU A 61 12.28 15.19 3.59
C GLU A 61 11.63 14.78 2.27
N ALA A 62 12.39 14.79 1.17
CA ALA A 62 11.89 14.31 -0.10
C ALA A 62 11.41 12.86 0.02
N CYS A 63 12.19 11.96 0.63
CA CYS A 63 11.80 10.56 0.80
C CYS A 63 10.52 10.36 1.64
N ALA A 64 10.12 11.33 2.47
CA ALA A 64 8.88 11.24 3.25
C ALA A 64 7.61 11.11 2.39
N PHE A 65 7.65 11.48 1.09
CA PHE A 65 6.52 11.26 0.17
C PHE A 65 6.13 9.76 0.07
N GLN A 66 7.09 8.85 0.32
CA GLN A 66 6.91 7.42 0.14
C GLN A 66 5.85 6.84 1.07
N ASP A 67 5.65 7.37 2.27
CA ASP A 67 4.60 6.88 3.17
C ASP A 67 3.21 7.10 2.55
N LEU A 68 2.92 8.32 2.10
CA LEU A 68 1.63 8.65 1.49
C LEU A 68 1.40 7.87 0.18
N THR A 69 2.43 7.75 -0.65
CA THR A 69 2.36 6.97 -1.90
C THR A 69 2.16 5.48 -1.62
N GLY A 70 2.90 4.91 -0.67
CA GLY A 70 2.76 3.52 -0.25
C GLY A 70 1.35 3.23 0.28
N GLN A 71 0.80 4.11 1.12
CA GLN A 71 -0.58 3.99 1.61
C GLN A 71 -1.62 4.01 0.48
N ARG A 72 -1.46 4.92 -0.50
CA ARG A 72 -2.37 5.01 -1.66
C ARG A 72 -2.31 3.74 -2.51
N ILE A 73 -1.11 3.24 -2.82
CA ILE A 73 -0.96 2.01 -3.61
C ILE A 73 -1.53 0.81 -2.84
N ARG A 74 -1.26 0.68 -1.53
CA ARG A 74 -1.86 -0.38 -0.71
C ARG A 74 -3.39 -0.33 -0.71
N LYS A 75 -4.00 0.86 -0.67
CA LYS A 75 -5.48 1.01 -0.78
C LYS A 75 -6.01 0.49 -2.12
N VAL A 76 -5.36 0.86 -3.23
CA VAL A 76 -5.72 0.36 -4.57
C VAL A 76 -5.57 -1.16 -4.64
N ASN A 77 -4.47 -1.69 -4.09
CA ASN A 77 -4.22 -3.13 -4.09
C ASN A 77 -5.29 -3.90 -3.30
N ARG A 78 -5.67 -3.42 -2.11
CA ARG A 78 -6.79 -3.99 -1.33
C ARG A 78 -8.10 -4.01 -2.11
N PHE A 79 -8.40 -2.92 -2.81
CA PHE A 79 -9.60 -2.87 -3.65
C PHE A 79 -9.56 -3.89 -4.80
N LEU A 80 -8.42 -4.03 -5.49
CA LEU A 80 -8.26 -5.03 -6.55
C LEU A 80 -8.36 -6.47 -6.00
N ARG A 81 -7.83 -6.73 -4.80
CA ARG A 81 -7.97 -8.02 -4.09
C ARG A 81 -9.42 -8.34 -3.79
N HIS A 82 -10.15 -7.36 -3.29
CA HIS A 82 -11.58 -7.49 -3.02
C HIS A 82 -12.37 -7.84 -4.29
N MET A 83 -12.06 -7.18 -5.42
CA MET A 83 -12.66 -7.52 -6.72
C MET A 83 -12.29 -8.94 -7.18
N ALA A 84 -11.02 -9.35 -7.03
CA ALA A 84 -10.57 -10.69 -7.39
C ALA A 84 -11.26 -11.77 -6.54
N ALA A 85 -11.44 -11.53 -5.24
CA ALA A 85 -12.13 -12.43 -4.34
C ALA A 85 -13.61 -12.61 -4.73
N HIS A 86 -14.30 -11.53 -5.10
CA HIS A 86 -15.68 -11.58 -5.60
C HIS A 86 -15.85 -12.43 -6.87
N LYS A 87 -14.81 -12.48 -7.71
CA LYS A 87 -14.76 -13.32 -8.91
C LYS A 87 -14.29 -14.76 -8.65
N GLY A 88 -14.00 -15.12 -7.39
CA GLY A 88 -13.43 -16.43 -7.05
C GLY A 88 -11.97 -16.60 -7.51
N LEU A 89 -11.31 -15.54 -7.95
CA LEU A 89 -9.94 -15.54 -8.45
C LEU A 89 -8.90 -15.46 -7.33
N VAL A 90 -9.22 -15.99 -6.15
CA VAL A 90 -8.35 -15.93 -4.97
C VAL A 90 -6.99 -16.51 -5.37
N PRO A 91 -5.96 -15.68 -5.58
CA PRO A 91 -4.71 -16.17 -6.12
C PRO A 91 -4.13 -17.18 -5.15
N ALA A 92 -3.55 -18.27 -5.66
CA ALA A 92 -2.68 -19.11 -4.86
C ALA A 92 -1.58 -18.23 -4.25
N GLY A 93 -1.66 -17.97 -2.95
CA GLY A 93 -0.79 -17.04 -2.22
C GLY A 93 -1.46 -15.80 -1.61
N ILE A 94 -2.74 -15.53 -1.88
CA ILE A 94 -3.52 -14.56 -1.08
C ILE A 94 -4.21 -15.33 0.03
N ASP A 95 -3.80 -15.05 1.26
CA ASP A 95 -4.45 -15.59 2.43
C ASP A 95 -5.90 -15.12 2.45
N ARG A 96 -6.85 -16.06 2.46
CA ARG A 96 -8.28 -15.76 2.43
C ARG A 96 -8.69 -14.93 3.66
N ALA A 97 -7.91 -15.03 4.74
CA ALA A 97 -7.98 -14.19 5.92
C ALA A 97 -7.64 -12.72 5.62
N ALA A 98 -6.56 -12.44 4.90
CA ALA A 98 -6.16 -11.08 4.53
C ALA A 98 -7.21 -10.39 3.63
N ALA A 99 -7.81 -11.13 2.70
CA ALA A 99 -8.90 -10.61 1.87
C ALA A 99 -10.17 -10.28 2.69
N ALA A 100 -10.48 -11.07 3.71
CA ALA A 100 -11.60 -10.82 4.62
C ALA A 100 -11.33 -9.64 5.58
N GLU A 101 -10.09 -9.49 6.05
CA GLU A 101 -9.64 -8.32 6.82
C GLU A 101 -9.69 -7.03 5.99
N ASP A 102 -9.27 -7.09 4.72
CA ASP A 102 -9.37 -5.97 3.78
C ASP A 102 -10.83 -5.56 3.54
N GLU A 103 -11.73 -6.55 3.41
CA GLU A 103 -13.17 -6.33 3.28
C GLU A 103 -13.78 -5.71 4.54
N GLN A 104 -13.39 -6.16 5.74
CA GLN A 104 -13.78 -5.51 7.00
C GLN A 104 -13.23 -4.08 7.10
N ALA A 105 -11.98 -3.84 6.70
CA ALA A 105 -11.35 -2.52 6.72
C ALA A 105 -12.00 -1.54 5.74
N LEU A 106 -12.40 -2.02 4.54
CA LEU A 106 -13.18 -1.25 3.57
C LEU A 106 -14.58 -0.92 4.10
N ASN A 107 -15.24 -1.87 4.78
CA ASN A 107 -16.53 -1.63 5.43
C ASN A 107 -16.42 -0.65 6.61
N LYS A 108 -15.30 -0.69 7.35
CA LYS A 108 -14.96 0.25 8.43
C LYS A 108 -14.52 1.63 7.93
N ALA A 109 -14.14 1.76 6.65
CA ALA A 109 -13.83 3.04 6.02
C ALA A 109 -15.08 3.89 5.74
N LYS A 110 -16.30 3.37 5.97
CA LYS A 110 -17.42 4.21 6.39
C LYS A 110 -17.02 4.80 7.74
N GLY A 111 -16.45 6.00 7.71
CA GLY A 111 -15.92 6.65 8.90
C GLY A 111 -16.92 6.62 10.06
N LEU A 112 -16.38 6.74 11.27
CA LEU A 112 -17.20 6.80 12.48
C LEU A 112 -18.23 7.92 12.32
N SER A 113 -19.47 7.63 12.66
CA SER A 113 -20.49 8.66 12.83
C SER A 113 -20.04 9.65 13.91
N GLN A 114 -20.55 10.87 13.85
CA GLN A 114 -20.23 11.90 14.85
C GLN A 114 -20.49 11.39 16.28
N ASP A 115 -21.59 10.65 16.48
CA ASP A 115 -21.93 10.02 17.76
C ASP A 115 -20.89 9.00 18.25
N GLU A 116 -20.23 8.28 17.34
CA GLU A 116 -19.17 7.33 17.68
C GLU A 116 -17.85 8.03 17.98
N VAL A 117 -17.56 9.14 17.29
CA VAL A 117 -16.41 10.01 17.58
C VAL A 117 -16.56 10.63 18.97
N ASP A 118 -17.74 11.18 19.28
CA ASP A 118 -18.01 11.84 20.55
C ASP A 118 -17.94 10.85 21.73
N ARG A 119 -18.41 9.61 21.53
CA ARG A 119 -18.26 8.52 22.50
C ARG A 119 -16.80 8.11 22.74
N LEU A 120 -15.99 8.04 21.69
CA LEU A 120 -14.57 7.67 21.81
C LEU A 120 -13.71 8.77 22.44
N LEU A 121 -14.07 10.03 22.21
CA LEU A 121 -13.37 11.19 22.76
C LEU A 121 -13.87 11.60 24.15
N GLY A 122 -14.87 10.89 24.70
CA GLY A 122 -15.33 11.07 26.08
C GLY A 122 -16.05 12.40 26.35
N ASN A 123 -16.35 13.17 25.30
CA ASN A 123 -17.12 14.39 25.42
C ASN A 123 -18.62 14.04 25.33
N ARG A 124 -19.29 14.07 26.48
CA ARG A 124 -20.76 14.05 26.54
C ARG A 124 -21.32 15.42 26.16
#